data_AF-A0A6T9Y1D4-F1
#
_entry.id   AF-A0A6T9Y1D4-F1
#
_cell.length_a   1.000
_cell.length_b   1.000
_cell.length_c   1.000
_cell.angle_alpha   90.00
_cell.angle_beta   90.00
_cell.angle_gamma   90.00
#
_symmetry.space_group_name_H-M   'P 1'
#
loop_
_entity.id
_entity.type
_entity.pdbx_description
1 polymer ?
#
loop_
_entity_poly.entity_id
_entity_poly.type
_entity_poly.pdbx_seq_one_letter_code
_entity_poly.pdbx_strand_id
1 'polypeptide(L)'
;MTCSPGTTRNQQLASTRKRMGEHFIPNQLLGRTHTIGCVAVEITQKCNLDCTLCYLSEHSQAVRDIPIQEVFKRLDNVLKHYGPGTSVQITGGDPTLRKRSELIDIVAYANQLGLHTALFTNGIAATRDLLTELAEAGLNDVAFHVDTTQERKGYDDEHSLNAIREEYIERAKGLGLMVIFNTTVHTDNFEELPMLVDFFVQNADAVSFASFQLQAETGRGEWGARTDVVDPLTVKAAIEKTISKALPWEKVRIGHSDCHSYMPTLVADNQVYSVVDDSALFAEFIEDFKHIQTTRQHGKAKIVRDYIQALLLRPHWIWRLAKVTSAKLLEMRSSLVKSRGRVHKLSFFVQNFMDASALQQDRIDACSFMVMTADGPVSMCKHNAERDEHILKPLSYTNHRGQVKQYQPLGERYREDNVIPIRLLADDKPVHEPIIEASNESNSESSKVLNQEPNQDVSQELSQELNQELSHESVHGVNNDLGARPSSVPSNQKTLEIG
;
A
#
# COMPACT_ATOMS: atom_id res chain seq x y z
N MET A 1 -3.48 4.66 34.08
CA MET A 1 -2.68 4.01 33.01
C MET A 1 -1.75 3.01 33.66
N THR A 2 -2.22 1.79 33.90
CA THR A 2 -1.37 0.69 34.37
C THR A 2 -1.32 -0.32 33.23
N CYS A 3 -0.22 -0.28 32.46
CA CYS A 3 0.12 -1.35 31.54
C CYS A 3 0.04 -2.68 32.28
N SER A 4 -0.47 -3.71 31.62
CA SER A 4 -0.34 -5.09 32.10
C SER A 4 1.15 -5.37 32.39
N PRO A 5 1.51 -5.91 33.57
CA PRO A 5 2.90 -6.15 33.92
C PRO A 5 3.42 -7.29 33.03
N GLY A 6 4.31 -7.01 32.08
CA GLY A 6 4.92 -8.11 31.35
C GLY A 6 5.95 -7.76 30.28
N THR A 7 5.73 -6.72 29.48
CA THR A 7 6.62 -6.45 28.34
C THR A 7 6.95 -4.97 28.23
N THR A 8 8.22 -4.65 28.48
CA THR A 8 8.79 -3.32 28.24
C THR A 8 8.91 -3.07 26.74
N ARG A 9 8.87 -1.80 26.34
CA ARG A 9 9.13 -1.40 24.94
C ARG A 9 10.45 -1.96 24.38
N ASN A 10 11.49 -2.04 25.22
CA ASN A 10 12.77 -2.63 24.83
C ASN A 10 12.64 -4.12 24.47
N GLN A 11 11.82 -4.88 25.20
CA GLN A 11 11.52 -6.27 24.87
C GLN A 11 10.70 -6.39 23.58
N GLN A 12 9.72 -5.51 23.36
CA GLN A 12 8.96 -5.47 22.09
C GLN A 12 9.89 -5.19 20.90
N LEU A 13 10.73 -4.16 20.99
CA LEU A 13 11.71 -3.84 19.95
C LEU A 13 12.72 -4.98 19.73
N ALA A 14 13.16 -5.65 20.80
CA ALA A 14 14.04 -6.82 20.69
C ALA A 14 13.36 -8.00 19.97
N SER A 15 12.08 -8.24 20.25
CA SER A 15 11.28 -9.24 19.53
C SER A 15 11.18 -8.91 18.05
N THR A 16 10.92 -7.65 17.70
CA THR A 16 10.93 -7.18 16.31
C THR A 16 12.30 -7.38 15.66
N ARG A 17 13.41 -7.04 16.33
CA ARG A 17 14.77 -7.28 15.79
C ARG A 17 15.03 -8.75 15.51
N LYS A 18 14.58 -9.64 16.41
CA LYS A 18 14.72 -11.09 16.21
C LYS A 18 13.95 -11.56 14.99
N ARG A 19 12.71 -11.10 14.81
CA ARG A 19 11.89 -11.38 13.62
C ARG A 19 12.52 -10.86 12.32
N MET A 20 13.09 -9.66 12.37
CA MET A 20 13.71 -9.04 11.21
C MET A 20 14.96 -9.80 10.72
N GLY A 21 15.62 -10.59 11.57
CA GLY A 21 16.76 -11.41 11.19
C GLY A 21 17.84 -10.60 10.44
N GLU A 22 18.25 -11.10 9.28
CA GLU A 22 19.25 -10.46 8.40
C GLU A 22 18.77 -9.14 7.78
N HIS A 23 17.45 -8.91 7.74
CA HIS A 23 16.86 -7.66 7.25
C HIS A 23 16.89 -6.52 8.30
N PHE A 24 17.39 -6.78 9.52
CA PHE A 24 17.69 -5.73 10.49
C PHE A 24 18.99 -4.99 10.16
N ILE A 25 18.91 -4.15 9.12
CA ILE A 25 20.04 -3.35 8.62
C ILE A 25 20.06 -1.92 9.24
N PRO A 26 21.14 -1.13 9.04
CA PRO A 26 21.31 0.15 9.74
C PRO A 26 20.18 1.17 9.53
N ASN A 27 19.55 1.20 8.36
CA ASN A 27 18.46 2.13 8.04
C ASN A 27 17.04 1.54 8.25
N GLN A 28 16.94 0.41 8.94
CA GLN A 28 15.67 -0.23 9.31
C GLN A 28 14.99 0.51 10.48
N LEU A 29 13.73 0.90 10.33
CA LEU A 29 12.96 1.50 11.42
C LEU A 29 12.44 0.45 12.39
N LEU A 30 12.06 -0.73 11.87
CA LEU A 30 11.52 -1.82 12.69
C LEU A 30 12.59 -2.44 13.60
N GLY A 31 12.27 -2.58 14.88
CA GLY A 31 13.19 -3.04 15.91
C GLY A 31 14.17 -1.96 16.38
N ARG A 32 14.13 -0.75 15.82
CA ARG A 32 14.97 0.38 16.25
C ARG A 32 14.12 1.49 16.88
N THR A 33 13.20 2.06 16.12
CA THR A 33 12.29 3.14 16.57
C THR A 33 10.84 2.68 16.60
N HIS A 34 10.48 1.67 15.81
CA HIS A 34 9.13 1.12 15.73
C HIS A 34 9.13 -0.38 15.97
N THR A 35 8.08 -0.89 16.62
CA THR A 35 7.90 -2.33 16.88
C THR A 35 7.21 -3.03 15.72
N ILE A 36 6.38 -2.31 14.96
CA ILE A 36 5.73 -2.77 13.76
C ILE A 36 5.40 -1.57 12.87
N GLY A 37 5.13 -1.81 11.58
CA GLY A 37 4.65 -0.76 10.67
C GLY A 37 3.17 -0.46 10.92
N CYS A 38 2.32 -1.47 10.78
CA CYS A 38 0.89 -1.35 11.00
C CYS A 38 0.25 -2.68 11.41
N VAL A 39 -0.85 -2.63 12.15
CA VAL A 39 -1.63 -3.82 12.53
C VAL A 39 -3.08 -3.65 12.10
N ALA A 40 -3.59 -4.55 11.27
CA ALA A 40 -4.99 -4.62 10.92
C ALA A 40 -5.81 -5.29 12.04
N VAL A 41 -6.95 -4.70 12.34
CA VAL A 41 -8.01 -5.29 13.16
C VAL A 41 -9.26 -5.33 12.29
N GLU A 42 -9.59 -6.53 11.81
CA GLU A 42 -10.77 -6.74 10.98
C GLU A 42 -12.02 -6.78 11.84
N ILE A 43 -12.93 -5.82 11.64
CA ILE A 43 -14.13 -5.66 12.47
C ILE A 43 -15.40 -6.20 11.81
N THR A 44 -15.36 -6.44 10.51
CA THR A 44 -16.44 -7.00 9.69
C THR A 44 -15.84 -7.68 8.48
N GLN A 45 -16.49 -8.71 7.94
CA GLN A 45 -16.11 -9.29 6.65
C GLN A 45 -17.03 -8.81 5.51
N LYS A 46 -18.11 -8.10 5.84
CA LYS A 46 -19.08 -7.63 4.85
C LYS A 46 -18.51 -6.47 4.06
N CYS A 47 -18.79 -6.45 2.76
CA CYS A 47 -18.47 -5.35 1.87
C CYS A 47 -19.69 -5.01 1.00
N ASN A 48 -19.77 -3.78 0.52
CA ASN A 48 -20.79 -3.31 -0.42
C ASN A 48 -20.24 -3.21 -1.85
N LEU A 49 -19.07 -3.81 -2.09
CA LEU A 49 -18.44 -4.00 -3.39
C LEU A 49 -17.99 -5.46 -3.53
N ASP A 50 -17.81 -5.87 -4.77
CA ASP A 50 -17.29 -7.19 -5.13
C ASP A 50 -16.09 -7.06 -6.08
N CYS A 51 -14.98 -6.54 -5.54
CA CYS A 51 -13.84 -6.18 -6.38
C CYS A 51 -13.19 -7.41 -7.00
N THR A 52 -12.76 -7.30 -8.26
CA THR A 52 -12.17 -8.39 -9.05
C THR A 52 -10.82 -8.89 -8.53
N LEU A 53 -10.13 -8.07 -7.73
CA LEU A 53 -8.86 -8.38 -7.05
C LEU A 53 -9.00 -8.19 -5.53
N CYS A 54 -9.85 -8.99 -4.88
CA CYS A 54 -10.12 -8.87 -3.45
C CYS A 54 -9.52 -10.00 -2.61
N TYR A 55 -8.79 -9.64 -1.55
CA TYR A 55 -8.26 -10.60 -0.58
C TYR A 55 -9.31 -11.26 0.33
N LEU A 56 -10.56 -10.79 0.27
CA LEU A 56 -11.65 -11.32 1.09
C LEU A 56 -11.98 -12.76 0.69
N SER A 57 -12.59 -13.49 1.62
CA SER A 57 -13.07 -14.85 1.39
C SER A 57 -14.35 -14.83 0.54
N GLU A 58 -14.59 -15.94 -0.16
CA GLU A 58 -15.89 -16.27 -0.74
C GLU A 58 -17.02 -16.26 0.31
N HIS A 59 -16.69 -16.63 1.55
CA HIS A 59 -17.64 -16.67 2.65
C HIS A 59 -17.86 -15.30 3.32
N SER A 60 -17.14 -14.26 2.93
CA SER A 60 -17.09 -12.98 3.65
C SER A 60 -18.47 -12.34 3.90
N GLN A 61 -19.42 -12.45 2.96
CA GLN A 61 -20.78 -11.92 3.15
C GLN A 61 -21.62 -12.73 4.15
N ALA A 62 -21.34 -14.03 4.29
CA ALA A 62 -22.03 -14.92 5.21
C ALA A 62 -21.48 -14.86 6.64
N VAL A 63 -20.25 -14.38 6.81
CA VAL A 63 -19.60 -14.23 8.11
C VAL A 63 -20.26 -13.10 8.91
N ARG A 64 -20.71 -13.44 10.11
CA ARG A 64 -21.27 -12.48 11.07
C ARG A 64 -20.19 -11.53 11.57
N ASP A 65 -20.59 -10.36 12.03
CA ASP A 65 -19.64 -9.45 12.67
C ASP A 65 -19.19 -10.06 14.01
N ILE A 66 -17.88 -10.07 14.24
CA ILE A 66 -17.35 -10.52 15.53
C ILE A 66 -17.91 -9.64 16.66
N PRO A 67 -18.13 -10.22 17.86
CA PRO A 67 -18.60 -9.45 19.01
C PRO A 67 -17.65 -8.29 19.30
N ILE A 68 -18.19 -7.12 19.65
CA ILE A 68 -17.36 -5.92 19.91
C ILE A 68 -16.33 -6.17 21.03
N GLN A 69 -16.64 -7.04 21.99
CA GLN A 69 -15.70 -7.42 23.06
C GLN A 69 -14.46 -8.15 22.51
N GLU A 70 -14.62 -8.94 21.46
CA GLU A 70 -13.48 -9.56 20.77
C GLU A 70 -12.66 -8.51 20.01
N VAL A 71 -13.30 -7.50 19.40
CA VAL A 71 -12.58 -6.37 18.78
C VAL A 71 -11.73 -5.63 19.83
N PHE A 72 -12.30 -5.30 20.98
CA PHE A 72 -11.58 -4.64 22.08
C PHE A 72 -10.41 -5.50 22.57
N LYS A 73 -10.61 -6.80 22.75
CA LYS A 73 -9.54 -7.73 23.12
C LYS A 73 -8.41 -7.77 22.09
N ARG A 74 -8.73 -7.72 20.78
CA ARG A 74 -7.72 -7.63 19.73
C ARG A 74 -6.95 -6.31 19.82
N LEU A 75 -7.61 -5.18 20.08
CA LEU A 75 -6.93 -3.90 20.31
C LEU A 75 -6.03 -3.91 21.56
N ASP A 76 -6.47 -4.53 22.65
CA ASP A 76 -5.64 -4.75 23.83
C ASP A 76 -4.39 -5.59 23.50
N ASN A 77 -4.55 -6.62 22.66
CA ASN A 77 -3.46 -7.43 22.17
C ASN A 77 -2.51 -6.63 21.27
N VAL A 78 -2.99 -5.72 20.42
CA VAL A 78 -2.12 -4.81 19.66
C VAL A 78 -1.23 -4.02 20.62
N LEU A 79 -1.83 -3.37 21.63
CA LEU A 79 -1.08 -2.62 22.63
C LEU A 79 -0.07 -3.50 23.38
N LYS A 80 -0.47 -4.72 23.76
CA LYS A 80 0.40 -5.67 24.46
C LYS A 80 1.61 -6.09 23.62
N HIS A 81 1.40 -6.38 22.33
CA HIS A 81 2.45 -6.88 21.45
C HIS A 81 3.38 -5.77 20.92
N TYR A 82 2.82 -4.60 20.61
CA TYR A 82 3.53 -3.57 19.86
C TYR A 82 3.67 -2.23 20.60
N GLY A 83 2.89 -2.01 21.65
CA GLY A 83 3.00 -0.83 22.50
C GLY A 83 2.21 0.39 22.00
N PRO A 84 2.24 1.49 22.77
CA PRO A 84 1.50 2.71 22.43
C PRO A 84 2.04 3.37 21.17
N GLY A 85 1.17 4.11 20.47
CA GLY A 85 1.46 4.76 19.19
C GLY A 85 1.51 3.80 17.99
N THR A 86 1.22 2.51 18.20
CA THR A 86 1.11 1.55 17.09
C THR A 86 -0.01 1.94 16.14
N SER A 87 0.28 1.95 14.84
CA SER A 87 -0.72 2.20 13.81
C SER A 87 -1.66 1.01 13.67
N VAL A 88 -2.97 1.26 13.76
CA VAL A 88 -4.03 0.26 13.68
C VAL A 88 -4.96 0.57 12.52
N GLN A 89 -5.07 -0.36 11.58
CA GLN A 89 -6.06 -0.31 10.51
C GLN A 89 -7.36 -0.91 11.02
N ILE A 90 -8.37 -0.09 11.19
CA ILE A 90 -9.75 -0.55 11.37
C ILE A 90 -10.25 -0.90 9.97
N THR A 91 -10.35 -2.20 9.70
CA THR A 91 -10.50 -2.76 8.34
C THR A 91 -11.36 -4.03 8.35
N GLY A 92 -11.27 -4.85 7.29
CA GLY A 92 -11.96 -6.12 7.11
C GLY A 92 -12.52 -6.20 5.69
N GLY A 93 -13.83 -6.30 5.56
CA GLY A 93 -14.54 -5.84 4.37
C GLY A 93 -14.56 -4.31 4.33
N ASP A 94 -15.75 -3.70 4.36
CA ASP A 94 -15.84 -2.26 4.60
C ASP A 94 -16.33 -1.97 6.04
N PRO A 95 -15.48 -1.38 6.91
CA PRO A 95 -15.83 -1.08 8.30
C PRO A 95 -17.08 -0.22 8.46
N THR A 96 -17.43 0.59 7.46
CA THR A 96 -18.60 1.48 7.50
C THR A 96 -19.93 0.71 7.43
N LEU A 97 -19.90 -0.59 7.13
CA LEU A 97 -21.07 -1.48 7.20
C LEU A 97 -21.31 -2.07 8.58
N ARG A 98 -20.36 -1.94 9.51
CA ARG A 98 -20.62 -2.24 10.92
C ARG A 98 -21.56 -1.19 11.48
N LYS A 99 -22.37 -1.55 12.49
CA LYS A 99 -23.24 -0.61 13.19
C LYS A 99 -22.47 0.66 13.57
N ARG A 100 -22.96 1.82 13.11
CA ARG A 100 -22.30 3.12 13.27
C ARG A 100 -21.83 3.40 14.69
N SER A 101 -22.69 3.16 15.69
CA SER A 101 -22.33 3.34 17.10
C SER A 101 -21.16 2.45 17.55
N GLU A 102 -21.13 1.19 17.09
CA GLU A 102 -20.03 0.27 17.43
C GLU A 102 -18.73 0.67 16.73
N LEU A 103 -18.77 1.16 15.49
CA LEU A 103 -17.58 1.66 14.79
C LEU A 103 -16.96 2.85 15.55
N ILE A 104 -17.79 3.80 16.01
CA ILE A 104 -17.36 4.94 16.82
C ILE A 104 -16.75 4.46 18.14
N ASP A 105 -17.40 3.53 18.84
CA ASP A 105 -16.88 2.96 20.10
C ASP A 105 -15.53 2.25 19.90
N ILE A 106 -15.34 1.55 18.78
CA ILE A 106 -14.08 0.89 18.43
C ILE A 106 -12.95 1.91 18.24
N VAL A 107 -13.19 2.98 17.50
CA VAL A 107 -12.21 4.05 17.31
C VAL A 107 -11.89 4.75 18.63
N ALA A 108 -12.90 5.10 19.42
CA ALA A 108 -12.74 5.73 20.73
C ALA A 108 -11.93 4.85 21.69
N TYR A 109 -12.21 3.54 21.73
CA TYR A 109 -11.47 2.61 22.57
C TYR A 109 -10.00 2.47 22.14
N ALA A 110 -9.73 2.34 20.85
CA ALA A 110 -8.36 2.28 20.33
C ALA A 110 -7.57 3.57 20.65
N ASN A 111 -8.20 4.74 20.52
CA ASN A 111 -7.61 6.02 20.90
C ASN A 111 -7.36 6.10 22.42
N GLN A 112 -8.27 5.59 23.27
CA GLN A 112 -8.08 5.52 24.72
C GLN A 112 -6.87 4.66 25.11
N LEU A 113 -6.59 3.60 24.36
CA LEU A 113 -5.38 2.78 24.52
C LEU A 113 -4.08 3.48 24.07
N GLY A 114 -4.18 4.66 23.44
CA GLY A 114 -3.06 5.39 22.86
C GLY A 114 -2.57 4.79 21.55
N LEU A 115 -3.43 4.08 20.81
CA LEU A 115 -3.13 3.57 19.46
C LEU A 115 -3.39 4.66 18.42
N HIS A 116 -2.71 4.58 17.28
CA HIS A 116 -2.90 5.51 16.16
C HIS A 116 -3.86 4.86 15.16
N THR A 117 -5.07 5.41 15.01
CA THR A 117 -6.16 4.74 14.29
C THR A 117 -6.28 5.22 12.86
N ALA A 118 -6.41 4.28 11.93
CA ALA A 118 -6.64 4.53 10.52
C ALA A 118 -7.86 3.74 10.04
N LEU A 119 -8.82 4.41 9.43
CA LEU A 119 -9.99 3.76 8.81
C LEU A 119 -9.62 3.36 7.39
N PHE A 120 -9.74 2.08 7.05
CA PHE A 120 -9.55 1.59 5.68
C PHE A 120 -10.92 1.28 5.08
N THR A 121 -11.30 1.99 4.02
CA THR A 121 -12.67 1.93 3.46
C THR A 121 -12.66 2.15 1.95
N ASN A 122 -13.64 1.60 1.24
CA ASN A 122 -13.94 1.96 -0.15
C ASN A 122 -14.62 3.33 -0.28
N GLY A 123 -14.98 3.96 0.84
CA GLY A 123 -15.46 5.33 0.94
C GLY A 123 -16.94 5.54 0.61
N ILE A 124 -17.66 4.55 0.07
CA ILE A 124 -19.05 4.73 -0.40
C ILE A 124 -19.95 5.18 0.76
N ALA A 125 -19.90 4.46 1.89
CA ALA A 125 -20.65 4.78 3.09
C ALA A 125 -19.85 5.63 4.11
N ALA A 126 -18.62 6.04 3.77
CA ALA A 126 -17.84 7.00 4.55
C ALA A 126 -18.30 8.44 4.26
N THR A 127 -19.50 8.78 4.75
CA THR A 127 -20.04 10.13 4.60
C THR A 127 -19.24 11.13 5.43
N ARG A 128 -19.32 12.42 5.08
CA ARG A 128 -18.69 13.49 5.86
C ARG A 128 -19.13 13.48 7.33
N ASP A 129 -20.42 13.24 7.59
CA ASP A 129 -20.95 13.16 8.96
C ASP A 129 -20.31 12.01 9.74
N LEU A 130 -20.18 10.84 9.12
CA LEU A 130 -19.52 9.70 9.76
C LEU A 130 -18.04 9.99 10.02
N LEU A 131 -17.32 10.54 9.03
CA LEU A 131 -15.90 10.89 9.20
C LEU A 131 -15.70 11.96 10.29
N THR A 132 -16.65 12.88 10.46
CA THR A 132 -16.63 13.89 11.52
C THR A 132 -16.73 13.23 12.89
N GLU A 133 -17.72 12.35 13.11
CA GLU A 133 -17.88 11.62 14.38
C GLU A 133 -16.67 10.73 14.68
N LEU A 134 -16.09 10.08 13.66
CA LEU A 134 -14.89 9.27 13.85
C LEU A 134 -13.68 10.13 14.19
N ALA A 135 -13.49 11.29 13.55
CA ALA A 135 -12.44 12.24 13.89
C ALA A 135 -12.59 12.74 15.34
N GLU A 136 -13.81 13.05 15.78
CA GLU A 136 -14.12 13.42 17.17
C GLU A 136 -13.85 12.27 18.16
N ALA A 137 -14.09 11.03 17.76
CA ALA A 137 -13.74 9.84 18.53
C ALA A 137 -12.23 9.57 18.62
N GLY A 138 -11.42 10.26 17.80
CA GLY A 138 -9.95 10.15 17.80
C GLY A 138 -9.36 9.43 16.59
N LEU A 139 -10.11 9.30 15.49
CA LEU A 139 -9.56 8.82 14.21
C LEU A 139 -8.41 9.73 13.76
N ASN A 140 -7.30 9.14 13.32
CA ASN A 140 -6.13 9.91 12.87
C ASN A 140 -6.04 9.95 11.34
N ASP A 141 -6.26 8.81 10.69
CA ASP A 141 -6.09 8.67 9.25
C ASP A 141 -7.35 8.05 8.61
N VAL A 142 -7.57 8.37 7.34
CA VAL A 142 -8.53 7.66 6.48
C VAL A 142 -7.81 7.25 5.20
N ALA A 143 -7.86 5.95 4.92
CA ALA A 143 -7.37 5.34 3.69
C ALA A 143 -8.55 4.95 2.82
N PHE A 144 -8.74 5.70 1.74
CA PHE A 144 -9.70 5.39 0.71
C PHE A 144 -9.07 4.46 -0.32
N HIS A 145 -9.72 3.34 -0.60
CA HIS A 145 -9.36 2.48 -1.71
C HIS A 145 -10.23 2.86 -2.92
N VAL A 146 -9.60 3.29 -4.01
CA VAL A 146 -10.27 3.69 -5.26
C VAL A 146 -9.38 3.26 -6.43
N ASP A 147 -9.88 2.32 -7.22
CA ASP A 147 -9.28 1.82 -8.45
C ASP A 147 -10.33 1.06 -9.30
N THR A 148 -9.94 0.68 -10.51
CA THR A 148 -10.78 0.00 -11.51
C THR A 148 -11.24 -1.39 -11.08
N THR A 149 -10.56 -2.04 -10.12
CA THR A 149 -10.97 -3.38 -9.64
C THR A 149 -12.33 -3.36 -8.93
N GLN A 150 -12.80 -2.17 -8.54
CA GLN A 150 -14.08 -1.97 -7.86
C GLN A 150 -15.30 -1.94 -8.79
N GLU A 151 -15.08 -1.94 -10.12
CA GLU A 151 -16.11 -1.98 -11.16
C GLU A 151 -17.28 -0.99 -10.90
N ARG A 152 -16.93 0.23 -10.52
CA ARG A 152 -17.94 1.24 -10.16
C ARG A 152 -18.67 1.70 -11.40
N LYS A 153 -19.99 1.47 -11.43
CA LYS A 153 -20.85 1.88 -12.55
C LYS A 153 -20.63 3.35 -12.95
N GLY A 154 -20.27 3.56 -14.21
CA GLY A 154 -20.04 4.89 -14.79
C GLY A 154 -18.58 5.38 -14.70
N TYR A 155 -17.65 4.53 -14.26
CA TYR A 155 -16.23 4.81 -14.17
C TYR A 155 -15.46 3.62 -14.76
N ASP A 156 -14.99 3.77 -15.99
CA ASP A 156 -14.41 2.67 -16.77
C ASP A 156 -12.89 2.60 -16.67
N ASP A 157 -12.25 3.65 -16.14
CA ASP A 157 -10.79 3.83 -16.11
C ASP A 157 -10.35 4.58 -14.83
N GLU A 158 -9.03 4.61 -14.55
CA GLU A 158 -8.50 5.29 -13.37
C GLU A 158 -8.71 6.80 -13.42
N HIS A 159 -8.75 7.38 -14.62
CA HIS A 159 -8.92 8.81 -14.80
C HIS A 159 -10.32 9.27 -14.38
N SER A 160 -11.37 8.59 -14.84
CA SER A 160 -12.77 8.88 -14.47
C SER A 160 -12.99 8.72 -12.96
N LEU A 161 -12.29 7.78 -12.31
CA LEU A 161 -12.31 7.59 -10.87
C LEU A 161 -11.75 8.79 -10.07
N ASN A 162 -11.01 9.71 -10.69
CA ASN A 162 -10.55 10.92 -9.98
C ASN A 162 -11.71 11.77 -9.45
N ALA A 163 -12.87 11.78 -10.11
CA ALA A 163 -14.05 12.47 -9.59
C ALA A 163 -14.46 11.93 -8.21
N ILE A 164 -14.33 10.61 -7.98
CA ILE A 164 -14.58 9.99 -6.68
C ILE A 164 -13.48 10.36 -5.69
N ARG A 165 -12.21 10.37 -6.12
CA ARG A 165 -11.08 10.76 -5.26
C ARG A 165 -11.23 12.19 -4.76
N GLU A 166 -11.60 13.13 -5.63
CA GLU A 166 -11.89 14.53 -5.30
C GLU A 166 -13.07 14.64 -4.31
N GLU A 167 -14.15 13.89 -4.56
CA GLU A 167 -15.29 13.88 -3.65
C GLU A 167 -14.88 13.42 -2.23
N TYR A 168 -14.07 12.35 -2.14
CA TYR A 168 -13.61 11.82 -0.86
C TYR A 168 -12.63 12.75 -0.15
N ILE A 169 -11.78 13.46 -0.89
CA ILE A 169 -10.94 14.54 -0.37
C ILE A 169 -11.82 15.62 0.28
N GLU A 170 -12.86 16.08 -0.40
CA GLU A 170 -13.77 17.12 0.13
C GLU A 170 -14.54 16.63 1.37
N ARG A 171 -14.94 15.35 1.42
CA ARG A 171 -15.56 14.76 2.62
C ARG A 171 -14.62 14.80 3.84
N ALA A 172 -13.33 14.53 3.66
CA ALA A 172 -12.33 14.51 4.75
C ALA A 172 -11.75 15.90 5.11
N LYS A 173 -11.92 16.89 4.22
CA LYS A 173 -11.32 18.22 4.34
C LYS A 173 -11.72 18.93 5.63
N GLY A 174 -10.70 19.43 6.33
CA GLY A 174 -10.84 20.20 7.57
C GLY A 174 -11.08 19.37 8.84
N LEU A 175 -11.16 18.03 8.74
CA LEU A 175 -11.41 17.15 9.89
C LEU A 175 -10.13 16.80 10.69
N GLY A 176 -8.96 17.27 10.24
CA GLY A 176 -7.68 16.93 10.86
C GLY A 176 -7.19 15.51 10.58
N LEU A 177 -7.87 14.79 9.69
CA LEU A 177 -7.49 13.44 9.23
C LEU A 177 -6.35 13.52 8.20
N MET A 178 -5.41 12.58 8.28
CA MET A 178 -4.50 12.32 7.17
C MET A 178 -5.22 11.50 6.10
N VAL A 179 -5.29 12.01 4.87
CA VAL A 179 -5.90 11.29 3.74
C VAL A 179 -4.84 10.45 3.02
N ILE A 180 -5.18 9.19 2.81
CA ILE A 180 -4.39 8.18 2.11
C ILE A 180 -5.24 7.62 0.97
N PHE A 181 -4.65 7.41 -0.21
CA PHE A 181 -5.28 6.63 -1.26
C PHE A 181 -4.52 5.33 -1.51
N ASN A 182 -5.26 4.22 -1.54
CA ASN A 182 -4.78 2.92 -1.98
C ASN A 182 -5.32 2.66 -3.39
N THR A 183 -4.44 2.17 -4.26
CA THR A 183 -4.74 1.74 -5.63
C THR A 183 -4.11 0.38 -5.86
N THR A 184 -4.91 -0.58 -6.27
CA THR A 184 -4.46 -1.88 -6.76
C THR A 184 -3.92 -1.73 -8.17
N VAL A 185 -2.63 -2.01 -8.37
CA VAL A 185 -1.97 -1.96 -9.67
C VAL A 185 -2.04 -3.34 -10.30
N HIS A 186 -2.62 -3.41 -11.49
CA HIS A 186 -2.73 -4.59 -12.32
C HIS A 186 -2.31 -4.27 -13.76
N THR A 187 -2.29 -5.27 -14.63
CA THR A 187 -1.82 -5.11 -16.02
C THR A 187 -2.59 -4.01 -16.75
N ASP A 188 -3.92 -4.02 -16.65
CA ASP A 188 -4.76 -3.11 -17.45
C ASP A 188 -4.70 -1.63 -17.02
N ASN A 189 -4.44 -1.32 -15.74
CA ASN A 189 -4.32 0.06 -15.27
C ASN A 189 -2.88 0.57 -15.16
N PHE A 190 -1.88 -0.25 -15.52
CA PHE A 190 -0.46 0.10 -15.37
C PHE A 190 -0.09 1.37 -16.16
N GLU A 191 -0.61 1.51 -17.38
CA GLU A 191 -0.35 2.69 -18.24
C GLU A 191 -1.02 3.98 -17.69
N GLU A 192 -1.95 3.87 -16.75
CA GLU A 192 -2.62 5.00 -16.11
C GLU A 192 -1.89 5.51 -14.86
N LEU A 193 -0.85 4.80 -14.38
CA LEU A 193 -0.07 5.21 -13.21
C LEU A 193 0.48 6.65 -13.31
N PRO A 194 0.99 7.13 -14.46
CA PRO A 194 1.43 8.52 -14.57
C PRO A 194 0.33 9.53 -14.26
N MET A 195 -0.89 9.28 -14.75
CA MET A 195 -2.04 10.13 -14.47
C MET A 195 -2.38 10.14 -12.98
N LEU A 196 -2.36 8.98 -12.31
CA LEU A 196 -2.59 8.89 -10.87
C LEU A 196 -1.52 9.62 -10.05
N VAL A 197 -0.25 9.47 -10.42
CA VAL A 197 0.85 10.18 -9.75
C VAL A 197 0.68 11.68 -9.89
N ASP A 198 0.36 12.18 -11.08
CA ASP A 198 0.09 13.60 -11.30
C ASP A 198 -1.11 14.09 -10.47
N PHE A 199 -2.19 13.31 -10.41
CA PHE A 199 -3.35 13.62 -9.57
C PHE A 199 -2.95 13.80 -8.10
N PHE A 200 -2.18 12.86 -7.53
CA PHE A 200 -1.76 12.94 -6.13
C PHE A 200 -0.77 14.08 -5.87
N VAL A 201 0.12 14.38 -6.81
CA VAL A 201 1.05 15.51 -6.70
C VAL A 201 0.29 16.84 -6.71
N GLN A 202 -0.70 16.99 -7.60
CA GLN A 202 -1.53 18.20 -7.68
C GLN A 202 -2.41 18.39 -6.43
N ASN A 203 -2.83 17.30 -5.80
CA ASN A 203 -3.66 17.29 -4.59
C ASN A 203 -2.85 17.07 -3.29
N ALA A 204 -1.53 17.29 -3.31
CA ALA A 204 -0.67 17.04 -2.16
C ALA A 204 -0.98 17.90 -0.93
N ASP A 205 -1.74 18.99 -1.09
CA ASP A 205 -2.22 19.81 0.01
C ASP A 205 -3.31 19.14 0.86
N ALA A 206 -4.03 18.16 0.28
CA ALA A 206 -5.03 17.35 0.95
C ALA A 206 -4.61 15.89 1.14
N VAL A 207 -3.89 15.31 0.18
CA VAL A 207 -3.45 13.91 0.18
C VAL A 207 -2.02 13.81 0.71
N SER A 208 -1.81 12.99 1.74
CA SER A 208 -0.49 12.83 2.37
C SER A 208 0.24 11.56 1.96
N PHE A 209 -0.45 10.61 1.34
CA PHE A 209 0.09 9.27 1.08
C PHE A 209 -0.64 8.62 -0.11
N ALA A 210 0.12 8.20 -1.12
CA ALA A 210 -0.35 7.44 -2.27
C ALA A 210 0.29 6.05 -2.22
N SER A 211 -0.55 5.01 -2.13
CA SER A 211 -0.15 3.61 -2.02
C SER A 211 -0.55 2.84 -3.26
N PHE A 212 0.46 2.37 -3.99
CA PHE A 212 0.33 1.47 -5.13
C PHE A 212 0.55 0.03 -4.65
N GLN A 213 -0.50 -0.78 -4.63
CA GLN A 213 -0.50 -2.15 -4.15
C GLN A 213 -0.57 -3.08 -5.35
N LEU A 214 0.51 -3.82 -5.62
CA LEU A 214 0.54 -4.72 -6.75
C LEU A 214 -0.46 -5.86 -6.55
N GLN A 215 -1.06 -6.29 -7.66
CA GLN A 215 -1.87 -7.50 -7.75
C GLN A 215 -1.17 -8.68 -7.04
N ALA A 216 -1.96 -9.44 -6.30
CA ALA A 216 -1.58 -10.69 -5.69
C ALA A 216 -2.77 -11.65 -5.74
N GLU A 217 -2.48 -12.93 -5.98
CA GLU A 217 -3.46 -13.99 -6.11
C GLU A 217 -3.84 -14.50 -4.71
N THR A 218 -4.93 -13.97 -4.17
CA THR A 218 -5.40 -14.29 -2.82
C THR A 218 -6.89 -13.99 -2.67
N GLY A 219 -7.53 -14.63 -1.68
CA GLY A 219 -8.96 -14.47 -1.44
C GLY A 219 -9.79 -14.92 -2.62
N ARG A 220 -10.78 -14.11 -2.99
CA ARG A 220 -11.71 -14.33 -4.09
C ARG A 220 -11.32 -13.59 -5.38
N GLY A 221 -10.07 -13.14 -5.50
CA GLY A 221 -9.60 -12.49 -6.72
C GLY A 221 -9.65 -13.45 -7.92
N GLU A 222 -10.09 -12.95 -9.07
CA GLU A 222 -10.40 -13.80 -10.24
C GLU A 222 -9.31 -13.78 -11.32
N TRP A 223 -8.35 -12.88 -11.23
CA TRP A 223 -7.44 -12.54 -12.34
C TRP A 223 -6.15 -13.36 -12.37
N GLY A 224 -5.97 -14.28 -11.43
CA GLY A 224 -4.79 -15.12 -11.35
C GLY A 224 -3.48 -14.38 -11.08
N ALA A 225 -2.36 -14.99 -11.48
CA ALA A 225 -1.03 -14.42 -11.35
C ALA A 225 -0.84 -13.17 -12.25
N ARG A 226 -0.09 -12.18 -11.75
CA ARG A 226 0.20 -10.94 -12.49
C ARG A 226 1.27 -11.15 -13.57
N THR A 227 1.23 -10.30 -14.59
CA THR A 227 2.28 -10.25 -15.62
C THR A 227 3.56 -9.59 -15.09
N ASP A 228 4.71 -9.86 -15.73
CA ASP A 228 6.01 -9.26 -15.36
C ASP A 228 6.03 -7.72 -15.45
N VAL A 229 5.06 -7.13 -16.17
CA VAL A 229 4.89 -5.68 -16.26
C VAL A 229 4.55 -5.08 -14.89
N VAL A 230 3.86 -5.83 -14.03
CA VAL A 230 3.46 -5.39 -12.69
C VAL A 230 4.49 -5.87 -11.66
N ASP A 231 5.57 -5.11 -11.52
CA ASP A 231 6.68 -5.37 -10.61
C ASP A 231 7.05 -4.10 -9.80
N PRO A 232 7.58 -4.19 -8.57
CA PRO A 232 7.92 -3.00 -7.80
C PRO A 232 8.90 -2.06 -8.52
N LEU A 233 9.81 -2.56 -9.35
CA LEU A 233 10.74 -1.75 -10.11
C LEU A 233 10.03 -0.98 -11.23
N THR A 234 9.10 -1.62 -11.95
CA THR A 234 8.36 -0.98 -13.05
C THR A 234 7.42 0.10 -12.52
N VAL A 235 6.75 -0.15 -11.39
CA VAL A 235 5.89 0.86 -10.71
C VAL A 235 6.73 2.05 -10.21
N LYS A 236 7.89 1.80 -9.59
CA LYS A 236 8.80 2.89 -9.17
C LYS A 236 9.28 3.70 -10.37
N ALA A 237 9.64 3.04 -11.47
CA ALA A 237 10.08 3.69 -12.70
C ALA A 237 8.95 4.53 -13.32
N ALA A 238 7.70 4.07 -13.29
CA ALA A 238 6.54 4.84 -13.73
C ALA A 238 6.36 6.13 -12.90
N ILE A 239 6.49 6.03 -11.57
CA ILE A 239 6.45 7.20 -10.68
C ILE A 239 7.57 8.19 -11.03
N GLU A 240 8.82 7.72 -11.11
CA GLU A 240 10.00 8.55 -11.40
C GLU A 240 9.95 9.22 -12.77
N LYS A 241 9.47 8.49 -13.79
CA LYS A 241 9.27 9.01 -15.14
C LYS A 241 8.27 10.17 -15.14
N THR A 242 7.16 10.00 -14.43
CA THR A 242 6.10 11.02 -14.33
C THR A 242 6.61 12.30 -13.69
N ILE A 243 7.29 12.17 -12.54
CA ILE A 243 7.86 13.34 -11.86
C ILE A 243 9.17 13.84 -12.47
N SER A 244 9.64 13.20 -13.56
CA SER A 244 10.89 13.50 -14.27
C SER A 244 12.12 13.52 -13.35
N LYS A 245 12.17 12.61 -12.37
CA LYS A 245 13.20 12.60 -11.34
C LYS A 245 13.36 11.22 -10.71
N ALA A 246 14.60 10.74 -10.65
CA ALA A 246 14.94 9.55 -9.88
C ALA A 246 14.78 9.81 -8.38
N LEU A 247 14.19 8.86 -7.66
CA LEU A 247 13.99 8.92 -6.22
C LEU A 247 14.95 7.96 -5.53
N PRO A 248 15.52 8.34 -4.37
CA PRO A 248 16.44 7.50 -3.64
C PRO A 248 15.66 6.44 -2.85
N TRP A 249 15.02 5.49 -3.53
CA TRP A 249 14.31 4.40 -2.89
C TRP A 249 15.21 3.66 -1.90
N GLU A 250 14.59 3.02 -0.92
CA GLU A 250 15.28 2.14 0.03
C GLU A 250 16.22 2.82 1.04
N LYS A 251 16.30 4.17 1.05
CA LYS A 251 17.02 4.90 2.10
C LYS A 251 16.31 4.82 3.45
N VAL A 252 14.99 4.70 3.45
CA VAL A 252 14.18 4.39 4.63
C VAL A 252 13.64 2.97 4.49
N ARG A 253 13.98 2.08 5.41
CA ARG A 253 13.52 0.68 5.38
C ARG A 253 12.52 0.41 6.50
N ILE A 254 11.45 -0.30 6.15
CA ILE A 254 10.42 -0.78 7.08
C ILE A 254 10.14 -2.22 6.68
N GLY A 255 10.51 -3.20 7.49
CA GLY A 255 10.32 -4.61 7.12
C GLY A 255 11.19 -5.07 5.94
N HIS A 256 10.71 -6.08 5.22
CA HIS A 256 11.41 -6.74 4.11
C HIS A 256 11.47 -5.88 2.83
N SER A 257 12.61 -5.88 2.13
CA SER A 257 12.86 -5.07 0.92
C SER A 257 11.92 -5.38 -0.23
N ASP A 258 11.58 -6.65 -0.37
CA ASP A 258 10.78 -7.15 -1.49
C ASP A 258 9.29 -7.06 -1.20
N CYS A 259 8.91 -6.72 0.04
CA CYS A 259 7.51 -6.54 0.42
C CYS A 259 7.01 -5.15 0.07
N HIS A 260 7.80 -4.10 0.28
CA HIS A 260 7.39 -2.75 -0.10
C HIS A 260 8.53 -1.75 -0.04
N SER A 261 8.26 -0.59 -0.62
CA SER A 261 9.16 0.56 -0.62
C SER A 261 8.40 1.81 -0.19
N TYR A 262 8.91 2.48 0.84
CA TYR A 262 8.37 3.73 1.35
C TYR A 262 9.27 4.90 0.94
N MET A 263 8.68 5.88 0.26
CA MET A 263 9.37 7.07 -0.23
C MET A 263 8.72 8.34 0.35
N PRO A 264 9.26 8.86 1.47
CA PRO A 264 8.80 10.13 2.00
C PRO A 264 9.27 11.28 1.10
N THR A 265 8.32 12.04 0.56
CA THR A 265 8.61 13.21 -0.28
C THR A 265 7.90 14.47 0.22
N LEU A 266 8.35 15.60 -0.32
CA LEU A 266 7.76 16.91 -0.21
C LEU A 266 7.35 17.37 -1.61
N VAL A 267 6.20 18.04 -1.70
CA VAL A 267 5.69 18.64 -2.91
C VAL A 267 5.67 20.15 -2.75
N ALA A 268 6.27 20.85 -3.72
CA ALA A 268 6.21 22.31 -3.83
C ALA A 268 6.17 22.68 -5.32
N ASP A 269 5.25 23.56 -5.73
CA ASP A 269 5.06 23.93 -7.14
C ASP A 269 4.84 22.70 -8.06
N ASN A 270 4.08 21.71 -7.58
CA ASN A 270 3.87 20.42 -8.25
C ASN A 270 5.18 19.66 -8.60
N GLN A 271 6.28 20.00 -7.92
CA GLN A 271 7.56 19.31 -8.03
C GLN A 271 7.81 18.46 -6.78
N VAL A 272 8.35 17.26 -6.98
CA VAL A 272 8.58 16.27 -5.92
C VAL A 272 10.03 16.27 -5.45
N TYR A 273 10.22 16.25 -4.14
CA TYR A 273 11.53 16.26 -3.48
C TYR A 273 11.60 15.18 -2.42
N SER A 274 12.59 14.30 -2.51
CA SER A 274 12.92 13.32 -1.46
C SER A 274 13.24 14.02 -0.13
N VAL A 275 12.75 13.42 0.97
CA VAL A 275 13.08 13.85 2.34
C VAL A 275 14.43 13.27 2.80
N VAL A 276 14.73 12.05 2.36
CA VAL A 276 15.93 11.31 2.79
C VAL A 276 16.74 10.90 1.57
N ASP A 277 17.91 11.51 1.39
CA ASP A 277 18.81 11.23 0.26
C ASP A 277 19.99 10.32 0.65
N ASP A 278 20.43 10.39 1.90
CA ASP A 278 21.60 9.70 2.42
C ASP A 278 21.19 8.64 3.46
N SER A 279 21.43 7.37 3.14
CA SER A 279 21.09 6.23 4.00
C SER A 279 21.98 6.14 5.24
N ALA A 280 23.26 6.52 5.14
CA ALA A 280 24.18 6.45 6.28
C ALA A 280 23.83 7.54 7.30
N LEU A 281 23.61 8.77 6.82
CA LEU A 281 23.12 9.86 7.65
C LEU A 281 21.78 9.49 8.32
N PHE A 282 20.85 8.91 7.56
CA PHE A 282 19.57 8.48 8.11
C PHE A 282 19.73 7.39 9.18
N ALA A 283 20.56 6.38 8.92
CA ALA A 283 20.84 5.29 9.87
C ALA A 283 21.41 5.81 11.19
N GLU A 284 22.40 6.71 11.12
CA GLU A 284 22.98 7.35 12.30
C GLU A 284 21.94 8.20 13.04
N PHE A 285 21.09 8.93 12.30
CA PHE A 285 20.04 9.76 12.87
C PHE A 285 19.04 8.92 13.68
N ILE A 286 18.49 7.86 13.07
CA ILE A 286 17.49 7.04 13.77
C ILE A 286 18.10 6.30 14.96
N GLU A 287 19.39 5.97 14.94
CA GLU A 287 20.08 5.35 16.06
C GLU A 287 20.26 6.34 17.22
N ASP A 288 20.69 7.56 16.92
CA ASP A 288 20.96 8.60 17.90
C ASP A 288 19.70 9.16 18.56
N PHE A 289 18.62 9.26 17.79
CA PHE A 289 17.35 9.84 18.21
C PHE A 289 16.26 8.81 18.53
N LYS A 290 16.58 7.49 18.59
CA LYS A 290 15.60 6.41 18.87
C LYS A 290 14.83 6.54 20.19
N HIS A 291 15.33 7.33 21.11
CA HIS A 291 14.73 7.58 22.42
C HIS A 291 13.56 8.59 22.36
N ILE A 292 13.46 9.38 21.29
CA ILE A 292 12.36 10.31 21.06
C ILE A 292 11.13 9.50 20.60
N GLN A 293 10.05 9.60 21.36
CA GLN A 293 8.81 8.84 21.13
C GLN A 293 7.62 9.75 20.77
N THR A 294 7.88 10.99 20.38
CA THR A 294 6.80 11.95 20.08
C THR A 294 6.07 11.57 18.80
N THR A 295 4.80 11.21 18.96
CA THR A 295 3.83 11.09 17.87
C THR A 295 3.23 12.45 17.49
N ARG A 296 2.57 12.55 16.33
CA ARG A 296 1.86 13.77 15.87
C ARG A 296 0.84 14.29 16.89
N GLN A 297 0.27 13.40 17.70
CA GLN A 297 -0.73 13.70 18.73
C GLN A 297 -0.17 14.56 19.88
N HIS A 298 1.15 14.57 20.10
CA HIS A 298 1.79 15.36 21.16
C HIS A 298 1.85 16.87 20.87
N GLY A 299 1.44 17.29 19.67
CA GLY A 299 1.47 18.67 19.22
C GLY A 299 2.87 19.15 18.81
N LYS A 300 2.91 20.13 17.89
CA LYS A 300 4.17 20.64 17.31
C LYS A 300 5.17 21.14 18.37
N ALA A 301 4.68 21.78 19.43
CA ALA A 301 5.53 22.36 20.47
C ALA A 301 6.31 21.31 21.28
N LYS A 302 5.70 20.16 21.60
CA LYS A 302 6.40 19.08 22.32
C LYS A 302 7.43 18.40 21.42
N ILE A 303 7.06 18.11 20.17
CA ILE A 303 7.99 17.55 19.18
C ILE A 303 9.21 18.46 19.04
N VAL A 304 9.00 19.76 18.80
CA VAL A 304 10.10 20.73 18.66
C VAL A 304 10.99 20.77 19.90
N ARG A 305 10.39 20.78 21.10
CA ARG A 305 11.15 20.79 22.35
C ARG A 305 12.01 19.54 22.52
N ASP A 306 11.44 18.36 22.31
CA ASP A 306 12.14 17.08 22.52
C ASP A 306 13.30 16.94 21.51
N TYR A 307 13.10 17.34 20.25
CA TYR A 307 14.17 17.39 19.26
C TYR A 307 15.23 18.46 19.56
N ILE A 308 14.86 19.66 19.99
CA ILE A 308 15.83 20.69 20.39
C ILE A 308 16.69 20.18 21.53
N GLN A 309 16.09 19.60 22.57
CA GLN A 309 16.83 19.04 23.70
C GLN A 309 17.80 17.95 23.25
N ALA A 310 17.36 17.04 22.39
CA ALA A 310 18.22 15.97 21.87
C ALA A 310 19.36 16.52 20.98
N LEU A 311 19.11 17.56 20.18
CA LEU A 311 20.13 18.23 19.37
C LEU A 311 21.16 18.97 20.23
N LEU A 312 20.74 19.59 21.33
CA LEU A 312 21.65 20.25 22.28
C LEU A 312 22.57 19.24 22.98
N LEU A 313 22.10 18.01 23.23
CA LEU A 313 22.93 16.93 23.76
C LEU A 313 23.93 16.35 22.74
N ARG A 314 23.71 16.60 21.44
CA ARG A 314 24.54 16.09 20.34
C ARG A 314 24.81 17.20 19.31
N PRO A 315 25.61 18.23 19.65
CA PRO A 315 25.74 19.45 18.84
C PRO A 315 26.32 19.22 17.44
N HIS A 316 27.04 18.11 17.21
CA HIS A 316 27.50 17.74 15.86
C HIS A 316 26.34 17.55 14.87
N TRP A 317 25.15 17.15 15.33
CA TRP A 317 23.97 17.03 14.48
C TRP A 317 23.45 18.36 13.97
N ILE A 318 23.66 19.47 14.72
CA ILE A 318 23.21 20.81 14.30
C ILE A 318 23.85 21.15 12.95
N TRP A 319 25.16 20.98 12.82
CA TRP A 319 25.89 21.26 11.58
C TRP A 319 25.55 20.29 10.45
N ARG A 320 25.37 19.00 10.75
CA ARG A 320 25.01 17.99 9.74
C ARG A 320 23.62 18.25 9.17
N LEU A 321 22.63 18.49 10.03
CA LEU A 321 21.27 18.83 9.61
C LEU A 321 21.26 20.17 8.89
N ALA A 322 21.96 21.19 9.39
CA ALA A 322 22.05 22.48 8.70
C ALA A 322 22.60 22.33 7.28
N LYS A 323 23.65 21.52 7.07
CA LYS A 323 24.21 21.23 5.74
C LYS A 323 23.17 20.58 4.82
N VAL A 324 22.50 19.52 5.28
CA VAL A 324 21.53 18.76 4.49
C VAL A 324 20.29 19.60 4.18
N THR A 325 19.75 20.29 5.19
CA THR A 325 18.61 21.20 5.02
C THR A 325 18.96 22.35 4.08
N SER A 326 20.16 22.95 4.19
CA SER A 326 20.58 24.02 3.27
C SER A 326 20.68 23.52 1.83
N ALA A 327 21.26 22.33 1.61
CA ALA A 327 21.31 21.71 0.29
C ALA A 327 19.89 21.47 -0.28
N LYS A 328 18.97 20.94 0.54
CA LYS A 328 17.58 20.71 0.13
C LYS A 328 16.83 22.01 -0.16
N LEU A 329 17.01 23.06 0.66
CA LEU A 329 16.43 24.38 0.40
C LEU A 329 16.96 25.00 -0.89
N LEU A 330 18.26 24.82 -1.18
CA LEU A 330 18.87 25.25 -2.43
C LEU A 330 18.35 24.48 -3.65
N GLU A 331 18.09 23.18 -3.52
CA GLU A 331 17.45 22.34 -4.52
C GLU A 331 16.01 22.80 -4.79
N MET A 332 15.24 23.09 -3.72
CA MET A 332 13.85 23.50 -3.78
C MET A 332 13.64 24.99 -4.08
N ARG A 333 14.70 25.80 -4.20
CA ARG A 333 14.63 27.28 -4.19
C ARG A 333 13.62 27.88 -5.16
N SER A 334 13.57 27.37 -6.40
CA SER A 334 12.66 27.87 -7.44
C SER A 334 11.21 27.56 -7.08
N SER A 335 10.95 26.31 -6.69
CA SER A 335 9.63 25.83 -6.31
C SER A 335 9.11 26.49 -5.03
N LEU A 336 9.99 26.76 -4.06
CA LEU A 336 9.63 27.51 -2.85
C LEU A 336 9.21 28.94 -3.17
N VAL A 337 9.87 29.61 -4.12
CA VAL A 337 9.47 30.96 -4.56
C VAL A 337 8.11 30.90 -5.25
N LYS A 338 7.93 29.99 -6.21
CA LYS A 338 6.68 29.85 -6.97
C LYS A 338 5.49 29.42 -6.11
N SER A 339 5.70 28.52 -5.14
CA SER A 339 4.67 28.07 -4.21
C SER A 339 4.40 29.06 -3.06
N ARG A 340 5.16 30.16 -2.97
CA ARG A 340 5.15 31.12 -1.86
C ARG A 340 5.46 30.46 -0.52
N GLY A 341 6.41 29.53 -0.52
CA GLY A 341 6.86 28.79 0.66
C GLY A 341 5.91 27.66 1.09
N ARG A 342 4.84 27.38 0.34
CA ARG A 342 3.96 26.25 0.61
C ARG A 342 4.64 24.95 0.20
N VAL A 343 4.72 24.03 1.14
CA VAL A 343 5.30 22.70 0.96
C VAL A 343 4.38 21.70 1.65
N HIS A 344 4.04 20.65 0.91
CA HIS A 344 3.14 19.62 1.40
C HIS A 344 3.85 18.28 1.45
N LYS A 345 3.48 17.41 2.38
CA LYS A 345 4.02 16.05 2.45
C LYS A 345 3.19 15.17 1.52
N LEU A 346 3.85 14.45 0.61
CA LEU A 346 3.25 13.33 -0.10
C LEU A 346 4.22 12.15 -0.01
N SER A 347 3.75 11.02 0.50
CA SER A 347 4.55 9.80 0.52
C SER A 347 4.08 8.87 -0.59
N PHE A 348 5.01 8.31 -1.35
CA PHE A 348 4.74 7.19 -2.24
C PHE A 348 5.04 5.88 -1.54
N PHE A 349 4.20 4.89 -1.77
CA PHE A 349 4.36 3.56 -1.22
C PHE A 349 4.06 2.53 -2.29
N VAL A 350 5.01 1.65 -2.55
CA VAL A 350 4.85 0.57 -3.52
C VAL A 350 4.85 -0.73 -2.73
N GLN A 351 3.73 -1.44 -2.71
CA GLN A 351 3.50 -2.63 -1.91
C GLN A 351 3.38 -3.85 -2.80
N ASN A 352 4.21 -4.84 -2.53
CA ASN A 352 4.28 -6.11 -3.22
C ASN A 352 3.76 -7.19 -2.27
N PHE A 353 2.49 -7.56 -2.37
CA PHE A 353 1.97 -8.71 -1.62
C PHE A 353 2.47 -10.02 -2.24
N MET A 354 2.41 -11.11 -1.47
CA MET A 354 2.69 -12.47 -1.98
C MET A 354 1.38 -13.11 -2.38
N ASP A 355 1.43 -13.94 -3.41
CA ASP A 355 0.35 -14.85 -3.75
C ASP A 355 0.19 -15.90 -2.64
N ALA A 356 -1.03 -16.38 -2.44
CA ALA A 356 -1.36 -17.32 -1.38
C ALA A 356 -0.59 -18.65 -1.50
N SER A 357 -0.29 -19.07 -2.73
CA SER A 357 0.44 -20.30 -3.05
C SER A 357 1.97 -20.15 -2.98
N ALA A 358 2.49 -18.92 -2.90
CA ALA A 358 3.92 -18.62 -3.06
C ALA A 358 4.48 -17.80 -1.88
N LEU A 359 4.10 -18.15 -0.65
CA LEU A 359 4.58 -17.49 0.55
C LEU A 359 6.07 -17.76 0.81
N GLN A 360 6.82 -16.71 1.14
CA GLN A 360 8.23 -16.77 1.52
C GLN A 360 8.38 -16.49 3.02
N GLN A 361 9.09 -17.38 3.72
CA GLN A 361 9.14 -17.37 5.19
C GLN A 361 9.89 -16.14 5.75
N ASP A 362 10.96 -15.71 5.10
CA ASP A 362 11.70 -14.50 5.43
C ASP A 362 10.84 -13.23 5.33
N ARG A 363 10.01 -13.12 4.29
CA ARG A 363 9.01 -12.04 4.14
C ARG A 363 7.93 -12.10 5.21
N ILE A 364 7.50 -13.29 5.63
CA ILE A 364 6.55 -13.49 6.73
C ILE A 364 7.16 -13.01 8.05
N ASP A 365 8.41 -13.39 8.33
CA ASP A 365 9.12 -13.08 9.57
C ASP A 365 9.42 -11.58 9.67
N ALA A 366 9.95 -10.98 8.60
CA ALA A 366 10.27 -9.55 8.49
C ALA A 366 9.06 -8.68 8.10
N CYS A 367 7.83 -9.20 8.18
CA CYS A 367 6.63 -8.46 7.79
C CYS A 367 6.39 -7.22 8.66
N SER A 368 6.07 -6.10 8.02
CA SER A 368 5.72 -4.83 8.66
C SER A 368 4.21 -4.64 8.88
N PHE A 369 3.39 -5.46 8.22
CA PHE A 369 1.93 -5.42 8.26
C PHE A 369 1.42 -6.71 8.86
N MET A 370 0.80 -6.61 10.03
CA MET A 370 0.26 -7.78 10.73
C MET A 370 -1.26 -7.68 10.81
N VAL A 371 -1.94 -8.80 10.92
CA VAL A 371 -3.36 -8.87 11.26
C VAL A 371 -3.47 -9.43 12.67
N MET A 372 -4.20 -8.74 13.55
CA MET A 372 -4.47 -9.25 14.88
C MET A 372 -5.67 -10.19 14.86
N THR A 373 -5.41 -11.49 14.97
CA THR A 373 -6.44 -12.53 15.06
C THR A 373 -6.80 -12.80 16.53
N ALA A 374 -7.71 -13.74 16.77
CA ALA A 374 -8.04 -14.21 18.11
C ALA A 374 -6.86 -14.92 18.81
N ASP A 375 -5.95 -15.52 18.01
CA ASP A 375 -4.81 -16.30 18.48
C ASP A 375 -3.52 -15.48 18.55
N GLY A 376 -3.49 -14.29 17.94
CA GLY A 376 -2.37 -13.36 17.97
C GLY A 376 -2.07 -12.72 16.62
N PRO A 377 -0.92 -12.04 16.49
CA PRO A 377 -0.56 -11.39 15.24
C PRO A 377 -0.06 -12.39 14.19
N VAL A 378 -0.62 -12.32 12.98
CA VAL A 378 -0.20 -13.07 11.78
C VAL A 378 0.26 -12.08 10.71
N SER A 379 1.25 -12.41 9.88
CA SER A 379 1.67 -11.50 8.79
C SER A 379 0.54 -11.34 7.77
N MET A 380 0.43 -10.18 7.13
CA MET A 380 -0.69 -9.88 6.22
C MET A 380 -0.86 -10.91 5.10
N CYS A 381 0.23 -11.28 4.41
CA CYS A 381 0.17 -12.25 3.31
C CYS A 381 -0.22 -13.65 3.81
N LYS A 382 0.33 -14.09 4.95
CA LYS A 382 -0.02 -15.38 5.54
C LYS A 382 -1.48 -15.41 5.98
N HIS A 383 -1.95 -14.33 6.63
CA HIS A 383 -3.34 -14.18 7.01
C HIS A 383 -4.28 -14.23 5.80
N ASN A 384 -3.92 -13.58 4.69
CA ASN A 384 -4.74 -13.60 3.48
C ASN A 384 -4.75 -14.99 2.81
N ALA A 385 -3.62 -15.70 2.82
CA ALA A 385 -3.55 -17.08 2.33
C ALA A 385 -4.35 -18.08 3.17
N GLU A 386 -4.36 -17.90 4.50
CA GLU A 386 -5.00 -18.78 5.49
C GLU A 386 -6.28 -18.15 6.07
N ARG A 387 -6.93 -17.24 5.31
CA ARG A 387 -7.97 -16.34 5.83
C ARG A 387 -9.13 -17.07 6.48
N ASP A 388 -9.62 -18.12 5.85
CA ASP A 388 -10.78 -18.88 6.33
C ASP A 388 -10.52 -19.56 7.68
N GLU A 389 -9.27 -20.00 7.92
CA GLU A 389 -8.85 -20.56 9.20
C GLU A 389 -8.99 -19.56 10.36
N HIS A 390 -8.91 -18.26 10.05
CA HIS A 390 -9.01 -17.19 11.02
C HIS A 390 -10.43 -16.64 11.18
N ILE A 391 -11.16 -16.45 10.08
CA ILE A 391 -12.49 -15.79 10.11
C ILE A 391 -13.64 -16.76 10.36
N LEU A 392 -13.48 -18.04 10.04
CA LEU A 392 -14.50 -19.08 10.25
C LEU A 392 -14.35 -19.82 11.58
N LYS A 393 -13.36 -19.44 12.41
CA LYS A 393 -13.12 -20.03 13.72
C LYS A 393 -14.18 -19.57 14.74
N PRO A 394 -14.93 -20.49 15.38
CA PRO A 394 -15.78 -20.16 16.51
C PRO A 394 -14.97 -19.61 17.70
N LEU A 395 -15.56 -18.72 18.49
CA LEU A 395 -14.89 -18.16 19.67
C LEU A 395 -15.83 -17.99 20.86
N SER A 396 -15.26 -18.06 22.05
CA SER A 396 -15.94 -17.73 23.30
C SER A 396 -15.65 -16.28 23.69
N TYR A 397 -16.67 -15.54 24.09
CA TYR A 397 -16.52 -14.16 24.56
C TYR A 397 -17.40 -13.89 25.78
N THR A 398 -17.00 -12.93 26.60
CA THR A 398 -17.79 -12.45 27.74
C THR A 398 -18.57 -11.22 27.32
N ASN A 399 -19.89 -11.23 27.47
CA ASN A 399 -20.72 -10.07 27.11
C ASN A 399 -20.69 -8.98 28.20
N HIS A 400 -21.35 -7.85 27.95
CA HIS A 400 -21.46 -6.73 28.90
C HIS A 400 -22.12 -7.08 30.25
N ARG A 401 -22.77 -8.25 30.38
CA ARG A 401 -23.37 -8.76 31.63
C ARG A 401 -22.47 -9.75 32.36
N GLY A 402 -21.24 -9.95 31.91
CA GLY A 402 -20.32 -10.94 32.49
C GLY A 402 -20.63 -12.39 32.11
N GLN A 403 -21.53 -12.63 31.16
CA GLN A 403 -21.89 -13.98 30.73
C GLN A 403 -21.00 -14.46 29.58
N VAL A 404 -20.47 -15.67 29.69
CA VAL A 404 -19.75 -16.33 28.61
C VAL A 404 -20.74 -16.80 27.54
N LYS A 405 -20.50 -16.40 26.29
CA LYS A 405 -21.28 -16.77 25.11
C LYS A 405 -20.38 -17.37 24.04
N GLN A 406 -20.99 -18.20 23.19
CA GLN A 406 -20.35 -18.74 21.99
C GLN A 406 -20.73 -17.89 20.78
N TYR A 407 -19.73 -17.47 20.03
CA TYR A 407 -19.87 -16.88 18.71
C TYR A 407 -19.66 -17.95 17.65
N GLN A 408 -20.59 -18.01 16.71
CA GLN A 408 -20.51 -18.84 15.52
C GLN A 408 -20.44 -17.89 14.30
N PRO A 409 -19.38 -17.96 13.48
CA PRO A 409 -19.17 -17.01 12.38
C PRO A 409 -20.21 -17.18 11.28
N LEU A 410 -20.54 -18.43 10.95
CA LEU A 410 -21.57 -18.75 9.96
C LEU A 410 -22.91 -19.01 10.65
N GLY A 411 -24.00 -18.54 10.03
CA GLY A 411 -25.36 -18.86 10.45
C GLY A 411 -25.72 -20.32 10.15
N GLU A 412 -26.79 -20.85 10.76
CA GLU A 412 -27.22 -22.25 10.58
C GLU A 412 -27.49 -22.63 9.12
N ARG A 413 -27.92 -21.66 8.30
CA ARG A 413 -28.15 -21.82 6.86
C ARG A 413 -26.88 -22.13 6.05
N TYR A 414 -25.71 -21.77 6.56
CA TYR A 414 -24.41 -21.89 5.88
C TYR A 414 -23.54 -23.02 6.45
N ARG A 415 -24.11 -23.92 7.27
CA ARG A 415 -23.43 -25.16 7.68
C ARG A 415 -23.29 -26.07 6.45
N GLU A 416 -22.18 -26.82 6.39
CA GLU A 416 -21.71 -27.62 5.25
C GLU A 416 -22.82 -28.46 4.57
N ASP A 417 -23.82 -28.91 5.32
CA ASP A 417 -24.97 -29.68 4.83
C ASP A 417 -25.93 -28.91 3.88
N ASN A 418 -25.87 -27.57 3.86
CA ASN A 418 -26.78 -26.68 3.13
C ASN A 418 -26.08 -25.75 2.12
N VAL A 419 -24.77 -25.88 1.97
CA VAL A 419 -24.02 -25.16 0.93
C VAL A 419 -24.17 -25.96 -0.37
N ILE A 420 -24.99 -25.45 -1.30
CA ILE A 420 -25.01 -26.00 -2.66
C ILE A 420 -23.63 -25.70 -3.24
N PRO A 421 -22.80 -26.71 -3.56
CA PRO A 421 -21.55 -26.45 -4.26
C PRO A 421 -21.91 -25.76 -5.57
N ILE A 422 -21.28 -24.62 -5.84
CA ILE A 422 -21.35 -23.99 -7.15
C ILE A 422 -20.92 -25.08 -8.13
N ARG A 423 -21.85 -25.55 -8.97
CA ARG A 423 -21.49 -26.43 -10.08
C ARG A 423 -20.41 -25.69 -10.84
N LEU A 424 -19.19 -26.20 -10.80
CA LEU A 424 -18.22 -25.97 -11.86
C LEU A 424 -18.99 -26.20 -13.15
N LEU A 425 -19.20 -25.14 -13.92
CA LEU A 425 -19.61 -25.27 -15.31
C LEU A 425 -18.43 -26.01 -15.96
N ALA A 426 -18.56 -27.33 -16.03
CA ALA A 426 -17.70 -28.15 -16.83
C ALA A 426 -17.78 -27.61 -18.26
N ASP A 427 -16.62 -27.29 -18.81
CA ASP A 427 -16.28 -27.15 -20.22
C ASP A 427 -17.47 -27.10 -21.20
N ASP A 428 -17.73 -25.94 -21.81
CA ASP A 428 -18.23 -25.92 -23.18
C ASP A 428 -17.96 -24.57 -23.90
N LYS A 429 -16.84 -24.59 -24.64
CA LYS A 429 -16.51 -23.91 -25.91
C LYS A 429 -16.55 -22.37 -26.02
N PRO A 430 -15.56 -21.77 -26.72
CA PRO A 430 -15.56 -20.34 -27.03
C PRO A 430 -16.68 -20.01 -28.03
N VAL A 431 -17.61 -19.16 -27.62
CA VAL A 431 -18.62 -18.57 -28.51
C VAL A 431 -18.05 -17.27 -29.07
N HIS A 432 -17.37 -17.36 -30.21
CA HIS A 432 -17.24 -16.23 -31.13
C HIS A 432 -17.19 -16.76 -32.57
N GLU A 433 -18.34 -16.75 -33.25
CA GLU A 433 -18.41 -16.43 -34.68
C GLU A 433 -19.82 -15.89 -35.01
N PRO A 434 -19.94 -14.89 -35.90
CA PRO A 434 -21.17 -14.13 -36.09
C PRO A 434 -22.15 -14.87 -37.00
N ILE A 435 -23.43 -14.79 -36.66
CA ILE A 435 -24.55 -15.33 -37.42
C ILE A 435 -24.68 -14.55 -38.75
N ILE A 436 -24.41 -15.22 -39.87
CA ILE A 436 -24.89 -14.81 -41.19
C ILE A 436 -25.92 -15.85 -41.63
N GLU A 437 -27.11 -15.35 -41.98
CA GLU A 437 -28.31 -16.10 -42.36
C GLU A 437 -28.10 -17.01 -43.58
N ALA A 438 -28.82 -18.13 -43.57
CA ALA A 438 -28.80 -19.18 -44.58
C ALA A 438 -29.51 -18.80 -45.88
N SER A 439 -28.97 -19.27 -47.02
CA SER A 439 -29.79 -19.69 -48.16
C SER A 439 -29.06 -20.66 -49.10
N ASN A 440 -29.71 -21.81 -49.30
CA ASN A 440 -29.84 -22.60 -50.53
C ASN A 440 -28.73 -23.55 -51.06
N GLU A 441 -29.17 -24.82 -51.11
CA GLU A 441 -29.17 -25.74 -52.27
C GLU A 441 -27.88 -26.42 -52.78
N SER A 442 -27.83 -27.72 -52.49
CA SER A 442 -27.66 -28.83 -53.45
C SER A 442 -26.28 -29.17 -54.07
N ASN A 443 -26.09 -30.49 -54.18
CA ASN A 443 -25.32 -31.28 -55.14
C ASN A 443 -23.85 -31.69 -54.90
N SER A 444 -23.73 -33.03 -54.85
CA SER A 444 -22.85 -33.91 -55.62
C SER A 444 -21.34 -34.00 -55.34
N GLU A 445 -20.96 -35.25 -55.06
CA GLU A 445 -19.84 -36.01 -55.64
C GLU A 445 -18.38 -35.60 -55.37
N SER A 446 -17.72 -36.50 -54.62
CA SER A 446 -16.37 -37.06 -54.85
C SER A 446 -15.19 -36.12 -55.14
N SER A 447 -14.17 -36.21 -54.28
CA SER A 447 -12.82 -36.61 -54.71
C SER A 447 -11.91 -36.96 -53.52
N LYS A 448 -11.25 -38.11 -53.63
CA LYS A 448 -10.11 -38.53 -52.80
C LYS A 448 -8.91 -37.63 -53.11
N VAL A 449 -8.25 -37.09 -52.10
CA VAL A 449 -6.81 -36.80 -52.17
C VAL A 449 -6.15 -37.22 -50.86
N LEU A 450 -5.00 -37.84 -51.06
CA LEU A 450 -4.12 -38.53 -50.14
C LEU A 450 -3.31 -37.54 -49.27
N ASN A 451 -2.80 -38.08 -48.17
CA ASN A 451 -1.51 -37.79 -47.53
C ASN A 451 -1.41 -36.81 -46.34
N GLN A 452 -0.92 -37.44 -45.25
CA GLN A 452 0.21 -37.05 -44.40
C GLN A 452 -0.08 -36.21 -43.15
N GLU A 453 0.04 -36.90 -42.01
CA GLU A 453 0.40 -36.33 -40.71
C GLU A 453 1.74 -35.58 -40.79
N PRO A 454 1.92 -34.54 -39.96
CA PRO A 454 3.24 -34.19 -39.46
C PRO A 454 3.33 -34.30 -37.92
N ASN A 455 4.48 -34.85 -37.55
CA ASN A 455 5.02 -35.11 -36.24
C ASN A 455 5.19 -33.86 -35.36
N GLN A 456 5.19 -34.15 -34.06
CA GLN A 456 5.83 -33.39 -32.99
C GLN A 456 7.33 -33.23 -33.28
N ASP A 457 7.82 -31.99 -33.46
CA ASP A 457 9.12 -31.49 -32.95
C ASP A 457 9.40 -30.09 -33.52
N VAL A 458 8.91 -29.04 -32.85
CA VAL A 458 9.37 -27.65 -33.03
C VAL A 458 9.23 -26.91 -31.70
N SER A 459 10.08 -27.24 -30.72
CA SER A 459 10.24 -26.36 -29.53
C SER A 459 11.66 -26.37 -28.91
N GLN A 460 12.64 -27.03 -29.53
CA GLN A 460 14.02 -27.05 -29.04
C GLN A 460 15.03 -26.25 -29.87
N GLU A 461 14.68 -25.73 -31.04
CA GLU A 461 15.62 -24.95 -31.87
C GLU A 461 15.58 -23.43 -31.65
N LEU A 462 14.54 -22.87 -31.03
CA LEU A 462 14.44 -21.41 -30.78
C LEU A 462 15.20 -20.93 -29.53
N SER A 463 15.73 -21.84 -28.71
CA SER A 463 16.43 -21.52 -27.46
C SER A 463 17.96 -21.47 -27.58
N GLN A 464 18.52 -21.75 -28.75
CA GLN A 464 19.98 -21.69 -28.97
C GLN A 464 20.47 -20.47 -29.76
N GLU A 465 19.62 -19.79 -30.54
CA GLU A 465 20.06 -18.59 -31.30
C GLU A 465 20.05 -17.29 -30.49
N LEU A 466 19.30 -17.19 -29.38
CA LEU A 466 19.25 -15.95 -28.58
C LEU A 466 20.42 -15.79 -27.59
N ASN A 467 21.20 -16.85 -27.34
CA ASN A 467 22.32 -16.85 -26.38
C ASN A 467 23.70 -16.55 -27.00
N GLN A 468 23.77 -16.23 -28.30
CA GLN A 468 25.04 -15.92 -28.99
C GLN A 468 25.29 -14.43 -29.25
N GLU A 469 24.31 -13.53 -29.04
CA GLU A 469 24.48 -12.08 -29.28
C GLU A 469 24.86 -11.24 -28.04
N LEU A 470 24.98 -11.83 -26.84
CA LEU A 470 25.29 -11.08 -25.60
C LEU A 470 26.68 -11.35 -25.00
N SER A 471 27.57 -12.06 -25.70
CA SER A 471 28.93 -12.37 -25.19
C SER A 471 30.09 -11.62 -25.86
N HIS A 472 29.82 -10.66 -26.76
CA HIS A 472 30.88 -9.84 -27.36
C HIS A 472 30.51 -8.36 -27.33
N GLU A 473 30.85 -7.68 -26.24
CA GLU A 473 31.50 -6.36 -26.25
C GLU A 473 31.72 -5.86 -24.82
N SER A 474 32.86 -6.23 -24.24
CA SER A 474 33.54 -5.37 -23.28
C SER A 474 35.05 -5.51 -23.47
N VAL A 475 35.73 -4.36 -23.29
CA VAL A 475 37.17 -4.15 -23.15
C VAL A 475 37.96 -3.85 -24.44
N HIS A 476 38.14 -2.55 -24.73
CA HIS A 476 39.47 -1.94 -24.85
C HIS A 476 39.39 -0.43 -24.61
N GLY A 477 40.16 0.07 -23.64
CA GLY A 477 40.36 1.50 -23.40
C GLY A 477 41.65 2.00 -24.04
N VAL A 478 41.71 3.29 -24.42
CA VAL A 478 42.93 4.08 -24.60
C VAL A 478 42.63 5.58 -24.35
N ASN A 479 43.48 6.22 -23.53
CA ASN A 479 43.58 7.65 -23.25
C ASN A 479 44.06 8.49 -24.45
N ASN A 480 43.63 9.77 -24.53
CA ASN A 480 44.47 11.00 -24.51
C ASN A 480 43.91 12.18 -25.34
N ASP A 481 43.66 13.28 -24.62
CA ASP A 481 44.20 14.65 -24.80
C ASP A 481 43.97 15.52 -26.06
N LEU A 482 43.58 16.78 -25.74
CA LEU A 482 43.96 18.08 -26.31
C LEU A 482 43.44 18.53 -27.70
N GLY A 483 42.74 19.68 -27.71
CA GLY A 483 42.64 20.56 -28.89
C GLY A 483 41.58 21.64 -28.77
N ALA A 484 42.00 22.90 -28.67
CA ALA A 484 41.17 24.07 -28.40
C ALA A 484 40.85 24.93 -29.64
N ARG A 485 39.69 25.62 -29.60
CA ARG A 485 39.30 26.92 -30.23
C ARG A 485 38.94 26.99 -31.75
N PRO A 486 38.31 28.09 -32.27
CA PRO A 486 37.00 28.69 -31.92
C PRO A 486 36.21 29.23 -33.17
N SER A 487 35.15 30.03 -32.94
CA SER A 487 34.39 30.93 -33.88
C SER A 487 33.24 30.26 -34.66
N SER A 488 32.04 30.83 -34.88
CA SER A 488 31.59 32.24 -34.98
C SER A 488 30.06 32.36 -34.79
N VAL A 489 29.61 33.58 -34.46
CA VAL A 489 28.22 34.04 -34.26
C VAL A 489 27.71 34.74 -35.54
N PRO A 490 26.39 34.76 -35.83
CA PRO A 490 25.64 36.02 -35.87
C PRO A 490 24.27 35.90 -35.16
N SER A 491 23.98 36.68 -34.13
CA SER A 491 23.27 37.98 -34.15
C SER A 491 21.83 37.94 -34.71
N ASN A 492 20.84 38.09 -33.83
CA ASN A 492 19.67 38.91 -34.12
C ASN A 492 19.05 39.47 -32.84
N GLN A 493 19.24 40.78 -32.64
CA GLN A 493 18.45 41.63 -31.76
C GLN A 493 17.19 42.05 -32.51
N LYS A 494 16.03 42.08 -31.83
CA LYS A 494 14.94 42.98 -32.17
C LYS A 494 14.42 43.64 -30.90
N THR A 495 14.52 44.96 -30.89
CA THR A 495 14.13 45.89 -29.83
C THR A 495 12.68 46.34 -30.03
N LEU A 496 12.13 46.87 -28.94
CA LEU A 496 10.80 47.41 -28.67
C LEU A 496 10.29 48.50 -29.64
N GLU A 497 8.95 48.60 -29.75
CA GLU A 497 8.10 49.82 -29.71
C GLU A 497 6.74 49.39 -29.10
N ILE A 498 6.37 49.74 -27.86
CA ILE A 498 5.61 50.91 -27.37
C ILE A 498 4.58 51.50 -28.36
N GLY A 499 3.30 51.30 -28.01
CA GLY A 499 2.10 51.97 -28.51
C GLY A 499 0.93 51.63 -27.60
#